data_AF-A0A2V9NES5-F1
#
_entry.id   AF-A0A2V9NES5-F1
#
_cell.length_a   1.000
_cell.length_b   1.000
_cell.length_c   1.000
_cell.angle_alpha   90.00
_cell.angle_beta   90.00
_cell.angle_gamma   90.00
#
_symmetry.space_group_name_H-M   'P 1'
#
loop_
_entity.id
_entity.type
_entity.pdbx_description
1 polymer ?
#
loop_
_entity_poly.entity_id
_entity_poly.type
_entity_poly.pdbx_seq_one_letter_code
_entity_poly.pdbx_strand_id
1 'polypeptide(L)'
;MNRSKIWGLVDRAVCHKWSVPEFQRGFVWKATQVRDLAESLWLDFPVGSLLLWNSDTHQEERVARDGVTPALWIVDGQQRTTALAILFGRKPYWWGSADDWNKIQKRYDIRFDVAAKNESHFVVANAAIRKTKGDR
;
A
#
# COMPACT_ATOMS: atom_id res chain seq x y z
N MET A 1 -9.39 6.32 13.51
CA MET A 1 -9.57 5.24 12.47
C MET A 1 -9.31 3.82 13.02
N ASN A 2 -10.09 2.78 12.68
CA ASN A 2 -9.97 1.43 13.28
C ASN A 2 -8.83 0.61 12.65
N ARG A 3 -7.73 0.37 13.40
CA ARG A 3 -6.48 -0.32 12.95
C ARG A 3 -6.75 -1.63 12.20
N SER A 4 -7.75 -2.38 12.63
CA SER A 4 -8.13 -3.68 12.04
C SER A 4 -8.61 -3.56 10.59
N LYS A 5 -9.15 -2.41 10.18
CA LYS A 5 -9.66 -2.20 8.81
C LYS A 5 -8.54 -1.99 7.79
N ILE A 6 -7.54 -1.15 8.09
CA ILE A 6 -6.41 -0.87 7.18
C ILE A 6 -5.54 -2.11 7.01
N TRP A 7 -5.21 -2.78 8.11
CA TRP A 7 -4.44 -4.02 8.05
C TRP A 7 -5.14 -5.07 7.20
N GLY A 8 -6.45 -5.27 7.40
CA GLY A 8 -7.24 -6.20 6.62
C GLY A 8 -7.30 -5.88 5.13
N LEU A 9 -7.24 -4.61 4.75
CA LEU A 9 -7.15 -4.20 3.36
C LEU A 9 -5.81 -4.63 2.75
N VAL A 10 -4.70 -4.34 3.42
CA VAL A 10 -3.35 -4.73 2.94
C VAL A 10 -3.25 -6.24 2.86
N ASP A 11 -3.78 -6.95 3.86
CA ASP A 11 -3.79 -8.41 3.88
C ASP A 11 -4.53 -9.01 2.67
N ARG A 12 -5.70 -8.47 2.31
CA ARG A 12 -6.46 -8.91 1.13
C ARG A 12 -5.71 -8.66 -0.17
N ALA A 13 -4.97 -7.57 -0.28
CA ALA A 13 -4.11 -7.26 -1.43
C ALA A 13 -2.90 -8.20 -1.54
N VAL A 14 -2.33 -8.61 -0.41
CA VAL A 14 -1.17 -9.52 -0.35
C VAL A 14 -1.58 -10.96 -0.68
N CYS A 15 -2.69 -11.43 -0.11
CA CYS A 15 -3.17 -12.80 -0.26
C CYS A 15 -4.01 -13.05 -1.54
N HIS A 16 -3.95 -12.14 -2.51
CA HIS A 16 -4.68 -12.20 -3.78
C HIS A 16 -6.23 -12.26 -3.67
N LYS A 17 -6.80 -11.86 -2.54
CA LYS A 17 -8.26 -11.71 -2.43
C LYS A 17 -8.76 -10.47 -3.18
N TRP A 18 -7.94 -9.41 -3.16
CA TRP A 18 -8.13 -8.20 -3.95
C TRP A 18 -7.02 -8.08 -4.98
N SER A 19 -7.35 -7.65 -6.19
CA SER A 19 -6.38 -7.38 -7.25
C SER A 19 -6.70 -6.11 -8.01
N VAL A 20 -5.79 -5.72 -8.90
CA VAL A 20 -5.91 -4.56 -9.79
C VAL A 20 -6.13 -5.08 -11.21
N PRO A 21 -7.08 -4.54 -11.99
CA PRO A 21 -7.24 -4.90 -13.39
C PRO A 21 -5.98 -4.61 -14.22
N GLU A 22 -5.63 -5.50 -15.14
CA GLU A 22 -4.37 -5.42 -15.92
C GLU A 22 -4.22 -4.13 -16.75
N PHE A 23 -5.33 -3.55 -17.20
CA PHE A 23 -5.34 -2.32 -17.98
C PHE A 23 -5.09 -1.05 -17.14
N GLN A 24 -5.10 -1.14 -15.80
CA GLN A 24 -4.77 0.02 -14.97
C GLN A 24 -3.27 0.32 -15.03
N ARG A 25 -2.94 1.61 -15.02
CA ARG A 25 -1.55 2.04 -14.99
C ARG A 25 -0.83 1.51 -13.76
N GLY A 26 0.49 1.35 -13.86
CA GLY A 26 1.34 1.00 -12.72
C GLY A 26 1.31 2.06 -11.60
N PHE A 27 2.04 1.77 -10.53
CA PHE A 27 2.20 2.71 -9.41
C PHE A 27 3.09 3.89 -9.81
N VAL A 28 2.57 5.12 -9.65
CA VAL A 28 3.22 6.36 -10.11
C VAL A 28 3.41 7.42 -9.02
N TRP A 29 2.94 7.15 -7.79
CA TRP A 29 3.09 8.10 -6.69
C TRP A 29 4.56 8.25 -6.27
N LYS A 30 4.98 9.49 -6.02
CA LYS A 30 6.29 9.81 -5.43
C LYS A 30 6.32 9.45 -3.94
N ALA A 31 7.53 9.29 -3.37
CA ALA A 31 7.70 9.02 -1.95
C ALA A 31 7.03 10.08 -1.05
N THR A 32 7.02 11.35 -1.48
CA THR A 32 6.30 12.42 -0.77
C THR A 32 4.79 12.18 -0.72
N GLN A 33 4.18 11.66 -1.79
CA GLN A 33 2.73 11.37 -1.78
C GLN A 33 2.39 10.19 -0.86
N VAL A 34 3.29 9.19 -0.76
CA VAL A 34 3.14 8.08 0.21
C VAL A 34 3.28 8.60 1.65
N ARG A 35 4.22 9.51 1.90
CA ARG A 35 4.38 10.20 3.19
C ARG A 35 3.12 10.99 3.53
N ASP A 36 2.61 11.78 2.58
CA ASP A 36 1.44 12.65 2.79
C ASP A 36 0.18 11.82 3.06
N LEU A 37 0.07 10.62 2.48
CA LEU A 37 -0.98 9.67 2.84
C LEU A 37 -0.83 9.21 4.30
N ALA A 38 0.39 8.85 4.74
CA ALA A 38 0.62 8.47 6.13
C ALA A 38 0.29 9.61 7.10
N GLU A 39 0.70 10.84 6.77
CA GLU A 39 0.38 12.05 7.52
C GLU A 39 -1.13 12.28 7.60
N SER A 40 -1.83 12.18 6.47
CA SER A 40 -3.29 12.32 6.43
C SER A 40 -4.00 11.29 7.30
N LEU A 41 -3.54 10.04 7.28
CA LEU A 41 -4.11 8.98 8.12
C LEU A 41 -3.83 9.21 9.61
N TRP A 42 -2.67 9.79 9.94
CA TRP A 42 -2.26 10.10 11.32
C TRP A 42 -3.04 11.28 11.91
N LEU A 43 -3.29 12.30 11.10
CA LEU A 43 -4.06 13.49 11.47
C LEU A 43 -5.58 13.32 11.30
N ASP A 44 -6.05 12.09 11.05
CA ASP A 44 -7.46 11.75 10.76
C ASP A 44 -8.08 12.62 9.62
N PHE A 45 -7.27 13.07 8.66
CA PHE A 45 -7.75 13.74 7.45
C PHE A 45 -8.41 12.74 6.47
N PRO A 46 -9.44 13.17 5.71
CA PRO A 46 -10.11 12.31 4.75
C PRO A 46 -9.17 11.92 3.60
N VAL A 47 -8.99 10.61 3.40
CA VAL A 47 -8.15 10.06 2.32
C VAL A 47 -8.97 9.51 1.15
N GLY A 48 -10.29 9.73 1.16
CA GLY A 48 -11.26 9.25 0.17
C GLY A 48 -11.67 7.77 0.33
N SER A 49 -12.55 7.31 -0.56
CA SER A 49 -13.07 5.93 -0.58
C SER A 49 -12.32 5.04 -1.56
N LEU A 50 -12.53 3.72 -1.48
CA LEU A 50 -12.09 2.76 -2.49
C LEU A 50 -13.30 2.22 -3.23
N LEU A 51 -13.20 2.07 -4.55
CA LEU A 51 -14.22 1.41 -5.35
C LEU A 51 -13.75 -0.01 -5.68
N LEU A 52 -14.54 -1.00 -5.28
CA LEU A 52 -14.28 -2.41 -5.53
C LEU A 52 -15.39 -2.97 -6.43
N TRP A 53 -15.00 -3.70 -7.47
CA TRP A 53 -15.90 -4.48 -8.30
C TRP A 53 -15.84 -5.94 -7.86
N ASN A 54 -17.00 -6.53 -7.55
CA ASN A 54 -17.11 -7.96 -7.29
C ASN A 54 -17.40 -8.70 -8.60
N SER A 55 -16.49 -9.58 -9.04
CA SER A 55 -16.66 -10.35 -10.27
C SER A 55 -17.43 -11.66 -10.09
N ASP A 56 -17.79 -12.02 -8.85
CA ASP A 56 -18.43 -13.30 -8.52
C ASP A 56 -19.94 -13.35 -8.85
N THR A 57 -20.47 -12.44 -9.65
CA THR A 57 -21.91 -12.44 -10.00
C THR A 57 -22.31 -13.49 -11.07
N HIS A 58 -21.38 -14.31 -11.60
CA HIS A 58 -21.67 -15.33 -12.61
C HIS A 58 -20.85 -16.64 -12.49
N GLN A 59 -20.69 -17.21 -11.29
CA GLN A 59 -20.17 -18.57 -11.14
C GLN A 59 -21.22 -19.55 -10.60
N GLU A 60 -22.33 -19.69 -11.31
CA GLU A 60 -22.86 -21.04 -11.49
C GLU A 60 -22.09 -21.64 -12.67
N GLU A 61 -21.40 -22.75 -12.42
CA GLU A 61 -20.77 -23.61 -13.44
C GLU A 61 -19.62 -22.98 -14.25
N ARG A 62 -18.41 -22.94 -13.68
CA ARG A 62 -17.18 -23.19 -14.48
C ARG A 62 -15.98 -23.52 -13.60
N VAL A 63 -15.80 -24.83 -13.43
CA VAL A 63 -14.52 -25.56 -13.51
C VAL A 63 -13.42 -25.09 -12.55
N ALA A 64 -13.21 -25.92 -11.53
CA ALA A 64 -11.94 -26.04 -10.81
C ALA A 64 -10.77 -26.23 -11.79
N ARG A 65 -9.92 -25.22 -11.91
CA ARG A 65 -8.54 -25.31 -12.39
C ARG A 65 -7.70 -24.36 -11.55
N ASP A 66 -6.72 -24.94 -10.88
CA ASP A 66 -5.54 -24.33 -10.24
C ASP A 66 -5.36 -22.83 -10.49
N GLY A 67 -5.70 -22.00 -9.50
CA GLY A 67 -5.43 -20.57 -9.55
C GLY A 67 -6.43 -19.77 -8.73
N VAL A 68 -5.96 -19.18 -7.63
CA VAL A 68 -6.75 -18.21 -6.87
C VAL A 68 -7.10 -17.06 -7.81
N THR A 69 -8.36 -16.93 -8.21
CA THR A 69 -8.85 -15.77 -8.95
C THR A 69 -9.32 -14.74 -7.93
N PRO A 70 -8.98 -13.44 -8.06
CA PRO A 70 -9.41 -12.45 -7.08
C PRO A 70 -10.91 -12.22 -7.21
N ALA A 71 -11.63 -12.37 -6.09
CA ALA A 71 -13.08 -12.11 -6.01
C ALA A 71 -13.41 -10.62 -6.19
N LEU A 72 -12.48 -9.73 -5.82
CA LEU A 72 -12.67 -8.28 -5.82
C LEU A 72 -11.56 -7.55 -6.58
N TRP A 73 -11.97 -6.64 -7.46
CA TRP A 73 -11.09 -5.81 -8.26
C TRP A 73 -11.12 -4.37 -7.77
N ILE A 74 -9.94 -3.78 -7.54
CA ILE A 74 -9.78 -2.38 -7.16
C ILE A 74 -9.97 -1.53 -8.42
N VAL A 75 -11.13 -0.92 -8.57
CA VAL A 75 -11.46 -0.03 -9.70
C VAL A 75 -10.95 1.38 -9.45
N ASP A 76 -11.02 1.86 -8.20
CA ASP A 76 -10.45 3.14 -7.78
C ASP A 76 -9.64 2.99 -6.49
N GLY A 77 -8.60 3.82 -6.35
CA GLY A 77 -7.76 3.86 -5.16
C GLY A 77 -6.61 2.84 -5.15
N GLN A 78 -6.25 2.30 -6.31
CA GLN A 78 -5.05 1.47 -6.52
C GLN A 78 -3.78 2.09 -5.93
N GLN A 79 -3.55 3.38 -6.18
CA GLN A 79 -2.34 4.09 -5.72
C GLN A 79 -2.30 4.18 -4.19
N ARG A 80 -3.43 4.48 -3.54
CA ARG A 80 -3.57 4.48 -2.07
C ARG A 80 -3.34 3.09 -1.49
N THR A 81 -3.94 2.07 -2.09
CA THR A 81 -3.80 0.67 -1.63
C THR A 81 -2.34 0.21 -1.74
N THR A 82 -1.66 0.56 -2.83
CA THR A 82 -0.24 0.26 -3.02
C THR A 82 0.64 1.06 -2.06
N ALA A 83 0.35 2.34 -1.83
CA ALA A 83 1.05 3.18 -0.85
C ALA A 83 0.91 2.61 0.58
N LEU A 84 -0.27 2.13 0.97
CA LEU A 84 -0.47 1.39 2.21
C LEU A 84 0.40 0.13 2.25
N ALA A 85 0.37 -0.70 1.19
CA ALA A 85 1.21 -1.89 1.12
C ALA A 85 2.71 -1.55 1.31
N ILE A 86 3.17 -0.42 0.75
CA ILE A 86 4.51 0.12 0.95
C ILE A 86 4.76 0.46 2.43
N LEU A 87 3.88 1.24 3.05
CA LEU A 87 3.99 1.65 4.47
C LEU A 87 4.01 0.46 5.43
N PHE A 88 3.27 -0.61 5.10
CA PHE A 88 3.23 -1.85 5.88
C PHE A 88 4.36 -2.82 5.52
N GLY A 89 5.19 -2.52 4.51
CA GLY A 89 6.28 -3.39 4.09
C GLY A 89 5.84 -4.70 3.41
N ARG A 90 4.58 -4.80 2.99
CA ARG A 90 3.99 -6.05 2.48
C ARG A 90 3.77 -5.98 0.97
N LYS A 91 4.41 -6.87 0.22
CA LYS A 91 4.29 -6.92 -1.25
C LYS A 91 2.86 -7.31 -1.66
N PRO A 92 2.10 -6.46 -2.38
CA PRO A 92 0.81 -6.86 -2.90
C PRO A 92 0.99 -7.88 -4.04
N TYR A 93 -0.05 -8.67 -4.30
CA TYR A 93 0.05 -9.78 -5.26
C TYR A 93 0.38 -9.32 -6.69
N TRP A 94 -0.21 -8.21 -7.14
CA TRP A 94 0.02 -7.64 -8.48
C TRP A 94 1.41 -7.01 -8.65
N TRP A 95 2.26 -7.01 -7.62
CA TRP A 95 3.64 -6.54 -7.74
C TRP A 95 4.54 -7.65 -8.26
N GLY A 96 5.17 -7.40 -9.42
CA GLY A 96 5.91 -8.40 -10.20
C GLY A 96 6.91 -9.23 -9.40
N SER A 97 8.12 -8.70 -9.17
CA SER A 97 9.20 -9.43 -8.51
C SER A 97 9.43 -9.00 -7.05
N ALA A 98 9.96 -9.92 -6.23
CA ALA A 98 10.43 -9.59 -4.89
C ALA A 98 11.60 -8.59 -4.92
N ASP A 99 12.47 -8.67 -5.92
CA ASP A 99 13.60 -7.76 -6.08
C ASP A 99 13.17 -6.32 -6.35
N ASP A 100 12.19 -6.11 -7.23
CA ASP A 100 11.65 -4.78 -7.49
C ASP A 100 10.88 -4.23 -6.30
N TRP A 101 10.20 -5.11 -5.54
CA TRP A 101 9.60 -4.73 -4.27
C TRP A 101 10.65 -4.26 -3.26
N ASN A 102 11.76 -4.98 -3.13
CA ASN A 102 12.86 -4.61 -2.23
C ASN A 102 13.50 -3.26 -2.64
N LYS A 103 13.62 -2.98 -3.94
CA LYS A 103 14.07 -1.67 -4.44
C LYS A 103 13.08 -0.55 -4.09
N ILE A 104 11.78 -0.80 -4.25
CA ILE A 104 10.71 0.14 -3.85
C ILE A 104 10.79 0.39 -2.34
N GLN A 105 10.86 -0.64 -1.50
CA GLN A 105 10.95 -0.49 -0.05
C GLN A 105 12.11 0.42 0.37
N LYS A 106 13.28 0.30 -0.28
CA LYS A 106 14.42 1.21 -0.05
C LYS A 106 14.16 2.64 -0.51
N ARG A 107 13.49 2.80 -1.66
CA ARG A 107 13.17 4.12 -2.26
C ARG A 107 12.12 4.88 -1.45
N TYR A 108 11.18 4.17 -0.82
CA TYR A 108 10.09 4.72 -0.02
C TYR A 108 10.33 4.50 1.48
N ASP A 109 11.55 4.82 1.93
CA ASP A 109 11.93 4.81 3.36
C ASP A 109 11.24 5.99 4.06
N ILE A 110 10.04 5.74 4.58
CA ILE A 110 9.19 6.71 5.26
C ILE A 110 9.40 6.51 6.76
N ARG A 111 9.71 7.59 7.46
CA ARG A 111 9.97 7.57 8.91
C ARG A 111 9.07 8.54 9.64
N PHE A 112 8.85 8.28 10.91
CA PHE A 112 8.12 9.18 11.80
C PHE A 112 9.11 9.84 12.76
N ASP A 113 9.16 11.17 12.76
CA ASP A 113 10.06 11.92 13.63
C ASP A 113 9.43 12.13 15.00
N VAL A 114 9.77 11.23 15.93
CA VAL A 114 9.31 11.28 17.32
C VAL A 114 10.01 12.38 18.12
N ALA A 115 11.19 12.85 17.67
CA ALA A 115 12.00 13.83 18.37
C ALA A 115 11.89 15.25 17.77
N ALA A 116 10.92 15.47 16.89
CA ALA A 116 10.66 16.77 16.30
C ALA A 116 10.48 17.82 17.41
N LYS A 117 11.08 19.00 17.24
CA LYS A 117 10.95 20.11 18.19
C LYS A 117 9.52 20.67 18.26
N ASN A 118 8.78 20.49 17.18
CA ASN A 118 7.38 20.89 17.05
C ASN A 118 6.51 19.62 17.01
N GLU A 119 5.49 19.60 16.17
CA GLU A 119 4.65 18.41 15.97
C GLU A 119 5.42 17.28 15.26
N SER A 120 5.24 16.06 15.77
CA SER A 120 5.74 14.85 15.11
C SER A 120 5.09 14.68 13.75
N HIS A 121 5.91 14.39 12.75
CA HIS A 121 5.48 14.29 11.37
C HIS A 121 6.24 13.18 10.64
N PHE A 122 5.71 12.75 9.51
CA PHE A 122 6.37 11.80 8.63
C PHE A 122 7.40 12.51 7.74
N VAL A 123 8.51 11.81 7.46
CA VAL A 123 9.58 12.28 6.58
C VAL A 123 9.98 11.19 5.59
N VAL A 124 10.40 11.60 4.39
CA VAL A 124 11.08 10.70 3.44
C VAL A 124 12.56 10.71 3.80
N ALA A 125 13.12 9.54 4.12
CA ALA A 125 14.51 9.44 4.54
C ALA A 125 15.47 9.84 3.41
N ASN A 126 16.34 10.79 3.72
CA ASN A 126 17.49 11.18 2.92
C ASN A 126 18.78 10.57 3.51
N ALA A 127 19.93 10.83 2.89
CA ALA A 127 21.21 10.30 3.37
C ALA A 127 21.52 10.69 4.82
N ALA A 128 21.17 11.92 5.24
CA ALA A 128 21.38 12.38 6.61
C ALA A 128 20.52 11.62 7.62
N ILE A 129 19.23 11.42 7.33
CA ILE A 129 18.28 10.66 8.17
C ILE A 129 18.68 9.17 8.25
N ARG A 130 19.32 8.62 7.21
CA ARG A 130 19.81 7.24 7.25
C ARG A 130 21.03 7.07 8.17
N LYS A 131 21.92 8.07 8.24
CA LYS A 131 23.14 8.03 9.05
C LYS A 131 22.89 8.15 10.56
N THR A 132 21.85 8.84 10.99
CA THR A 132 21.49 8.98 12.41
C THR A 132 21.16 7.65 13.11
N LYS A 133 20.99 6.55 12.35
CA LYS A 133 20.82 5.19 12.89
C LYS A 133 22.15 4.47 13.20
N GLY A 134 23.30 5.05 12.81
CA GLY A 134 24.63 4.44 13.01
C GLY A 134 25.31 4.76 14.34
N ASP A 135 24.86 5.81 15.04
CA ASP A 135 25.51 6.34 16.26
C ASP A 135 24.63 6.22 17.53
N ARG A 136 23.73 5.22 17.59
CA ARG A 136 22.96 4.92 18.81
C ARG A 136 23.03 3.44 19.15
#